data_AF-A0A8J6N7I7-F1
#
_entry.id   AF-A0A8J6N7I7-F1
#
_cell.length_a   1.000
_cell.length_b   1.000
_cell.length_c   1.000
_cell.angle_alpha   90.00
_cell.angle_beta   90.00
_cell.angle_gamma   90.00
#
_symmetry.space_group_name_H-M   'P 1'
#
loop_
_entity.id
_entity.type
_entity.pdbx_description
1 polymer ?
#
loop_
_entity_poly.entity_id
_entity_poly.type
_entity_poly.pdbx_seq_one_letter_code
_entity_poly.pdbx_strand_id
1 'polypeptide(L)'
;QGNSALKVDRAFVNRNNIPGNPIWFSIVRRPTTDGGTAHTRMGADTRMATPTAYMDWPFDGISMGYAYRWANENMGTGRVRICYGRGFEAGLQAENGPNLNDTDFVGISWDVMKKDDRFAYIQSFLAMDVFNYPAFTDNDANVAMAASMGPRNNVGDIVHTSAQYQDKVGNLTYHATAGWSLAQPDESSMGMFWDPMVGAGTEDENGYSAIIGVRYDMDDMGLKLGAEYNWGSEYWIAMTPGHDDLYKSKLATRGSVVELYGIYDIPSGAAISKYGSAFIRVGYQHYEYDYSGSADWNMKPYDLNNATDVATLAGMGMDPVESADQIYVTFEATF
;
A
#
# COMPACT_ATOMS: atom_id res chain seq x y z
N GLN A 1 -12.76 -11.30 -27.91
CA GLN A 1 -14.04 -11.49 -27.18
C GLN A 1 -14.06 -10.44 -26.07
N GLY A 2 -14.96 -9.46 -26.14
CA GLY A 2 -15.11 -8.47 -25.07
C GLY A 2 -15.92 -9.10 -23.94
N ASN A 3 -15.27 -9.43 -22.84
CA ASN A 3 -15.94 -9.98 -21.68
C ASN A 3 -16.41 -8.81 -20.81
N SER A 4 -17.72 -8.58 -20.76
CA SER A 4 -18.31 -7.57 -19.87
C SER A 4 -18.48 -8.21 -18.50
N ALA A 5 -17.73 -7.75 -17.50
CA ALA A 5 -17.86 -8.19 -16.12
C ALA A 5 -18.30 -7.02 -15.24
N LEU A 6 -19.35 -7.24 -14.45
CA LEU A 6 -19.70 -6.35 -13.33
C LEU A 6 -18.93 -6.83 -12.11
N LYS A 7 -17.95 -6.03 -11.67
CA LYS A 7 -17.19 -6.30 -10.44
C LYS A 7 -17.64 -5.30 -9.37
N VAL A 8 -18.06 -5.82 -8.22
CA VAL A 8 -18.40 -4.98 -7.07
C VAL A 8 -17.10 -4.66 -6.34
N ASP A 9 -16.69 -3.40 -6.40
CA ASP A 9 -15.51 -2.93 -5.68
C ASP A 9 -15.76 -2.91 -4.16
N ARG A 10 -17.00 -2.59 -3.74
CA ARG A 10 -17.37 -2.33 -2.34
C ARG A 10 -18.79 -2.75 -2.02
N ALA A 11 -18.98 -3.39 -0.88
CA ALA A 11 -20.22 -3.45 -0.13
C ALA A 11 -19.81 -3.49 1.35
N PHE A 12 -20.48 -2.81 2.27
CA PHE A 12 -20.22 -2.99 3.70
C PHE A 12 -21.46 -2.67 4.52
N VAL A 13 -21.64 -3.41 5.62
CA VAL A 13 -22.68 -3.13 6.61
C VAL A 13 -21.97 -2.64 7.87
N ASN A 14 -22.22 -1.39 8.23
CA ASN A 14 -21.70 -0.80 9.46
C ASN A 14 -22.81 -0.73 10.51
N ARG A 15 -22.63 -1.39 11.64
CA ARG A 15 -23.52 -1.23 12.81
C ARG A 15 -22.80 -0.41 13.86
N ASN A 16 -23.25 0.83 14.02
CA ASN A 16 -22.78 1.75 15.04
C ASN A 16 -23.63 1.64 16.32
N ASN A 17 -23.05 2.03 17.46
CA ASN A 17 -23.77 2.29 18.71
C ASN A 17 -24.38 1.05 19.38
N ILE A 18 -23.62 -0.04 19.41
CA ILE A 18 -23.96 -1.28 20.15
C ILE A 18 -23.97 -0.93 21.65
N PRO A 19 -24.94 -1.45 22.43
CA PRO A 19 -25.89 -0.65 23.24
C PRO A 19 -25.34 0.67 23.85
N GLY A 20 -25.29 1.75 23.05
CA GLY A 20 -24.92 3.09 23.53
C GLY A 20 -23.43 3.32 23.81
N ASN A 21 -22.57 2.34 23.51
CA ASN A 21 -21.12 2.47 23.62
C ASN A 21 -20.53 2.93 22.28
N PRO A 22 -19.37 3.62 22.27
CA PRO A 22 -18.69 4.07 21.05
C PRO A 22 -17.96 2.92 20.34
N ILE A 23 -18.65 1.77 20.23
CA ILE A 23 -18.22 0.56 19.55
C ILE A 23 -18.97 0.47 18.22
N TRP A 24 -18.26 0.13 17.16
CA TRP A 24 -18.84 -0.21 15.87
C TRP A 24 -18.25 -1.51 15.36
N PHE A 25 -18.99 -2.11 14.45
CA PHE A 25 -18.61 -3.32 13.76
C PHE A 25 -18.96 -3.19 12.29
N SER A 26 -18.02 -3.57 11.43
CA SER A 26 -18.18 -3.61 9.98
C SER A 26 -17.83 -4.98 9.47
N ILE A 27 -18.70 -5.53 8.62
CA ILE A 27 -18.42 -6.70 7.80
C ILE A 27 -18.19 -6.20 6.37
N VAL A 28 -17.36 -6.93 5.62
CA VAL A 28 -17.07 -6.81 4.17
C VAL A 28 -15.90 -5.86 3.85
N ARG A 29 -15.40 -5.89 2.61
CA ARG A 29 -14.28 -5.09 2.06
C ARG A 29 -14.34 -3.61 2.43
N ARG A 30 -13.33 -3.15 3.17
CA ARG A 30 -13.16 -1.74 3.56
C ARG A 30 -12.22 -1.02 2.59
N PRO A 31 -12.32 0.31 2.43
CA PRO A 31 -11.32 1.08 1.70
C PRO A 31 -9.97 0.91 2.40
N THR A 32 -9.04 0.26 1.73
CA THR A 32 -7.65 0.13 2.15
C THR A 32 -6.74 1.03 1.33
N THR A 33 -7.15 1.44 0.13
CA THR A 33 -6.36 2.26 -0.79
C THR A 33 -6.32 3.74 -0.41
N ASP A 34 -5.18 4.38 -0.64
CA ASP A 34 -4.97 5.82 -0.43
C ASP A 34 -5.20 6.27 1.04
N GLY A 35 -4.40 5.65 1.90
CA GLY A 35 -4.36 5.92 3.32
C GLY A 35 -4.05 7.38 3.73
N GLY A 36 -3.85 7.58 5.03
CA GLY A 36 -3.35 8.87 5.53
C GLY A 36 -2.07 9.30 4.78
N THR A 37 -1.93 10.62 4.58
CA THR A 37 -0.94 11.35 3.73
C THR A 37 -1.08 11.24 2.21
N ALA A 38 -1.60 10.15 1.64
CA ALA A 38 -1.88 10.11 0.19
C ALA A 38 -2.89 11.19 -0.21
N HIS A 39 -3.89 11.46 0.65
CA HIS A 39 -4.89 12.52 0.44
C HIS A 39 -4.28 13.92 0.21
N THR A 40 -3.13 14.25 0.82
CA THR A 40 -2.53 15.58 0.61
C THR A 40 -1.98 15.73 -0.79
N ARG A 41 -1.34 14.67 -1.31
CA ARG A 41 -0.84 14.58 -2.68
C ARG A 41 -1.95 14.45 -3.70
N MET A 42 -3.04 13.78 -3.34
CA MET A 42 -4.23 13.58 -4.17
C MET A 42 -5.17 14.80 -4.18
N GLY A 43 -4.88 15.84 -3.38
CA GLY A 43 -5.74 17.03 -3.33
C GLY A 43 -7.07 16.83 -2.61
N ALA A 44 -7.26 15.73 -1.90
CA ALA A 44 -8.47 15.44 -1.15
C ALA A 44 -8.48 16.16 0.21
N ASP A 45 -9.62 16.74 0.58
CA ASP A 45 -9.78 17.50 1.83
C ASP A 45 -9.77 16.62 3.08
N THR A 46 -10.05 15.32 2.93
CA THR A 46 -10.14 14.38 4.04
C THR A 46 -9.45 13.06 3.70
N ARG A 47 -9.02 12.36 4.76
CA ARG A 47 -8.44 11.02 4.65
C ARG A 47 -9.42 10.05 3.97
N MET A 48 -8.96 9.38 2.92
CA MET A 48 -9.80 8.52 2.06
C MET A 48 -9.95 7.09 2.60
N ALA A 49 -8.89 6.53 3.20
CA ALA A 49 -8.93 5.20 3.83
C ALA A 49 -8.34 5.18 5.26
N THR A 50 -8.61 4.09 5.99
CA THR A 50 -8.10 3.95 7.36
C THR A 50 -6.64 3.52 7.42
N PRO A 51 -6.18 2.54 6.61
CA PRO A 51 -4.78 2.16 6.57
C PRO A 51 -3.85 3.32 6.18
N THR A 52 -2.57 3.21 6.48
CA THR A 52 -1.53 4.07 5.85
C THR A 52 -1.27 3.60 4.43
N ALA A 53 -0.73 4.48 3.59
CA ALA A 53 -0.42 4.22 2.20
C ALA A 53 0.41 2.92 1.94
N TYR A 54 1.13 2.38 2.93
CA TYR A 54 1.85 1.10 2.81
C TYR A 54 0.98 -0.18 2.82
N MET A 55 -0.34 -0.07 3.01
CA MET A 55 -1.26 -1.20 3.00
C MET A 55 -2.51 -0.89 2.17
N ASP A 56 -2.35 -1.07 0.86
CA ASP A 56 -3.35 -0.90 -0.19
C ASP A 56 -3.81 -2.28 -0.72
N TRP A 57 -3.94 -3.25 0.19
CA TRP A 57 -4.44 -4.60 -0.14
C TRP A 57 -5.93 -4.70 0.18
N PRO A 58 -6.82 -4.99 -0.78
CA PRO A 58 -8.22 -5.22 -0.49
C PRO A 58 -8.39 -6.57 0.21
N PHE A 59 -8.97 -6.58 1.41
CA PHE A 59 -9.33 -7.81 2.11
C PHE A 59 -10.81 -7.80 2.51
N ASP A 60 -11.45 -8.96 2.42
CA ASP A 60 -12.84 -9.17 2.81
C ASP A 60 -12.87 -9.70 4.23
N GLY A 61 -13.44 -8.93 5.15
CA GLY A 61 -13.30 -9.28 6.55
C GLY A 61 -14.26 -8.60 7.50
N ILE A 62 -13.99 -8.84 8.77
CA ILE A 62 -14.66 -8.26 9.90
C ILE A 62 -13.70 -7.25 10.53
N SER A 63 -14.22 -6.07 10.86
CA SER A 63 -13.52 -5.12 11.71
C SER A 63 -14.41 -4.67 12.87
N MET A 64 -13.83 -4.65 14.06
CA MET A 64 -14.45 -4.09 15.26
C MET A 64 -13.61 -2.91 15.72
N GLY A 65 -14.25 -1.81 16.09
CA GLY A 65 -13.55 -0.63 16.56
C GLY A 65 -14.17 0.01 17.77
N TYR A 66 -13.34 0.73 18.50
CA TYR A 66 -13.68 1.51 19.68
C TYR A 66 -13.12 2.92 19.54
N ALA A 67 -13.97 3.91 19.76
CA ALA A 67 -13.62 5.33 19.67
C ALA A 67 -13.64 5.92 21.07
N TYR A 68 -12.68 6.81 21.32
CA TYR A 68 -12.53 7.45 22.61
C TYR A 68 -11.97 8.85 22.44
N ARG A 69 -11.99 9.60 23.54
CA ARG A 69 -11.40 10.93 23.63
C ARG A 69 -10.35 10.91 24.73
N TRP A 70 -9.17 11.43 24.43
CA TRP A 70 -8.11 11.53 25.43
C TRP A 70 -8.47 12.56 26.51
N ALA A 71 -8.03 12.31 27.74
CA ALA A 71 -8.13 13.31 28.81
C ALA A 71 -7.26 14.55 28.49
N ASN A 72 -6.12 14.34 27.82
CA ASN A 72 -5.30 15.43 27.29
C ASN A 72 -5.94 16.01 26.03
N GLU A 73 -6.42 17.25 26.12
CA GLU A 73 -7.08 17.95 25.01
C GLU A 73 -6.19 18.14 23.79
N ASN A 74 -4.87 18.08 23.92
CA ASN A 74 -3.93 18.17 22.79
C ASN A 74 -3.89 16.91 21.94
N MET A 75 -4.36 15.77 22.45
CA MET A 75 -4.44 14.52 21.70
C MET A 75 -5.78 14.32 20.99
N GLY A 76 -6.82 15.06 21.40
CA GLY A 76 -8.14 15.00 20.77
C GLY A 76 -8.80 13.64 20.88
N THR A 77 -9.20 13.07 19.74
CA THR A 77 -9.90 11.78 19.67
C THR A 77 -8.97 10.66 19.22
N GLY A 78 -9.26 9.44 19.66
CA GLY A 78 -8.58 8.23 19.24
C GLY A 78 -9.57 7.15 18.81
N ARG A 79 -9.11 6.24 17.96
CA ARG A 79 -9.91 5.09 17.49
C ARG A 79 -9.01 3.88 17.30
N VAL A 80 -9.29 2.80 18.02
CA VAL A 80 -8.61 1.51 17.81
C VAL A 80 -9.56 0.56 17.08
N ARG A 81 -9.02 -0.24 16.17
CA ARG A 81 -9.77 -1.22 15.39
C ARG A 81 -8.94 -2.49 15.29
N ILE A 82 -9.60 -3.62 15.40
CA ILE A 82 -9.05 -4.94 15.09
C ILE A 82 -9.75 -5.43 13.84
N CYS A 83 -9.00 -5.97 12.90
CA CYS A 83 -9.52 -6.57 11.68
C CYS A 83 -9.04 -8.01 11.54
N TYR A 84 -9.92 -8.86 11.03
CA TYR A 84 -9.59 -10.18 10.52
C TYR A 84 -10.32 -10.35 9.18
N GLY A 85 -9.65 -10.86 8.16
CA GLY A 85 -10.27 -11.07 6.86
C GLY A 85 -9.39 -11.85 5.92
N ARG A 86 -9.96 -12.22 4.78
CA ARG A 86 -9.28 -12.97 3.73
C ARG A 86 -8.92 -12.04 2.59
N GLY A 87 -7.66 -12.03 2.19
CA GLY A 87 -7.18 -11.22 1.07
C GLY A 87 -6.95 -12.03 -0.21
N PHE A 88 -6.90 -13.37 -0.12
CA PHE A 88 -6.89 -14.26 -1.26
C PHE A 88 -7.61 -15.58 -0.93
N GLU A 89 -8.45 -16.05 -1.86
CA GLU A 89 -9.19 -17.31 -1.77
C GLU A 89 -8.66 -18.26 -2.85
N ALA A 90 -8.13 -19.42 -2.43
CA ALA A 90 -7.56 -20.41 -3.32
C ALA A 90 -8.61 -21.23 -4.09
N GLY A 91 -9.89 -21.18 -3.65
CA GLY A 91 -11.05 -21.72 -4.35
C GLY A 91 -11.70 -22.90 -3.62
N LEU A 92 -13.03 -22.99 -3.69
CA LEU A 92 -13.83 -23.99 -2.96
C LEU A 92 -13.78 -25.42 -3.53
N GLN A 93 -13.13 -25.63 -4.68
CA GLN A 93 -13.14 -26.92 -5.40
C GLN A 93 -11.83 -27.17 -6.14
N ALA A 94 -10.82 -27.67 -5.43
CA ALA A 94 -9.63 -28.24 -6.06
C ALA A 94 -9.38 -29.65 -5.51
N GLU A 95 -10.16 -30.63 -5.95
CA GLU A 95 -9.91 -32.05 -5.60
C GLU A 95 -8.64 -32.62 -6.30
N ASN A 96 -7.98 -31.87 -7.19
CA ASN A 96 -6.79 -32.34 -7.95
C ASN A 96 -5.73 -31.24 -8.27
N GLY A 97 -5.62 -30.17 -7.46
CA GLY A 97 -4.58 -29.13 -7.60
C GLY A 97 -3.61 -29.09 -6.41
N PRO A 98 -2.48 -28.36 -6.48
CA PRO A 98 -1.67 -28.11 -5.30
C PRO A 98 -2.55 -27.42 -4.24
N ASN A 99 -2.57 -27.99 -3.03
CA ASN A 99 -3.36 -27.48 -1.89
C ASN A 99 -2.75 -26.15 -1.43
N LEU A 100 -3.15 -25.06 -2.09
CA LEU A 100 -2.81 -23.72 -1.65
C LEU A 100 -3.80 -23.31 -0.55
N ASN A 101 -3.26 -22.88 0.59
CA ASN A 101 -4.05 -22.27 1.66
C ASN A 101 -4.50 -20.87 1.26
N ASP A 102 -5.64 -20.45 1.82
CA ASP A 102 -6.14 -19.08 1.70
C ASP A 102 -5.21 -18.10 2.43
N THR A 103 -5.01 -16.90 1.86
CA THR A 103 -4.24 -15.85 2.56
C THR A 103 -5.17 -15.05 3.45
N ASP A 104 -5.04 -15.29 4.74
CA ASP A 104 -5.79 -14.59 5.79
C ASP A 104 -4.95 -13.45 6.38
N PHE A 105 -5.63 -12.41 6.83
CA PHE A 105 -5.06 -11.20 7.43
C PHE A 105 -5.64 -11.02 8.82
N VAL A 106 -4.77 -10.72 9.79
CA VAL A 106 -5.17 -10.22 11.10
C VAL A 106 -4.41 -8.93 11.38
N GLY A 107 -5.08 -7.93 11.96
CA GLY A 107 -4.42 -6.66 12.20
C GLY A 107 -5.09 -5.78 13.23
N ILE A 108 -4.31 -4.80 13.69
CA ILE A 108 -4.74 -3.69 14.53
C ILE A 108 -4.45 -2.39 13.78
N SER A 109 -5.40 -1.46 13.81
CA SER A 109 -5.22 -0.10 13.35
C SER A 109 -5.65 0.87 14.42
N TRP A 110 -4.84 1.88 14.67
CA TRP A 110 -5.02 2.78 15.78
C TRP A 110 -4.78 4.23 15.33
N ASP A 111 -5.87 4.99 15.20
CA ASP A 111 -5.83 6.45 15.18
C ASP A 111 -5.44 6.88 16.62
N VAL A 112 -4.13 7.05 16.87
CA VAL A 112 -3.58 7.41 18.20
C VAL A 112 -4.06 8.79 18.61
N MET A 113 -4.01 9.74 17.69
CA MET A 113 -4.47 11.10 17.92
C MET A 113 -5.12 11.66 16.65
N LYS A 114 -6.21 12.38 16.84
CA LYS A 114 -6.82 13.23 15.82
C LYS A 114 -7.39 14.47 16.47
N LYS A 115 -6.80 15.63 16.13
CA LYS A 115 -7.23 16.95 16.55
C LYS A 115 -6.92 17.93 15.42
N ASP A 116 -7.93 18.59 14.88
CA ASP A 116 -7.78 19.51 13.75
C ASP A 116 -6.99 18.83 12.60
N ASP A 117 -5.91 19.44 12.11
CA ASP A 117 -5.02 18.87 11.09
C ASP A 117 -4.04 17.82 11.65
N ARG A 118 -3.80 17.83 12.96
CA ARG A 118 -2.88 16.90 13.60
C ARG A 118 -3.45 15.48 13.65
N PHE A 119 -2.64 14.55 13.19
CA PHE A 119 -2.99 13.15 13.13
C PHE A 119 -1.77 12.28 13.42
N ALA A 120 -1.92 11.28 14.28
CA ALA A 120 -0.95 10.21 14.41
C ALA A 120 -1.66 8.86 14.41
N TYR A 121 -1.04 7.91 13.74
CA TYR A 121 -1.63 6.62 13.46
C TYR A 121 -0.58 5.54 13.48
N ILE A 122 -0.97 4.36 13.94
CA ILE A 122 -0.17 3.15 13.86
C ILE A 122 -1.05 1.99 13.42
N GLN A 123 -0.49 1.10 12.61
CA GLN A 123 -1.09 -0.17 12.28
C GLN A 123 -0.06 -1.28 12.29
N SER A 124 -0.53 -2.49 12.55
CA SER A 124 0.22 -3.72 12.38
C SER A 124 -0.72 -4.78 11.85
N PHE A 125 -0.29 -5.52 10.84
CA PHE A 125 -1.02 -6.68 10.34
C PHE A 125 -0.06 -7.83 10.07
N LEU A 126 -0.60 -9.04 10.16
CA LEU A 126 0.02 -10.29 9.77
C LEU A 126 -0.78 -10.80 8.57
N ALA A 127 -0.10 -10.97 7.44
CA ALA A 127 -0.58 -11.72 6.29
C ALA A 127 -0.04 -13.15 6.43
N MET A 128 -0.93 -14.12 6.57
CA MET A 128 -0.57 -15.53 6.73
C MET A 128 -0.70 -16.25 5.40
N ASP A 129 0.12 -17.27 5.17
CA ASP A 129 0.01 -18.14 4.00
C ASP A 129 0.04 -17.33 2.68
N VAL A 130 0.95 -16.35 2.58
CA VAL A 130 1.11 -15.56 1.36
C VAL A 130 1.55 -16.48 0.21
N PHE A 131 1.02 -16.26 -0.98
CA PHE A 131 1.28 -17.10 -2.16
C PHE A 131 2.32 -16.48 -3.10
N ASN A 132 2.95 -17.32 -3.93
CA ASN A 132 3.93 -16.85 -4.91
C ASN A 132 3.32 -16.06 -6.07
N TYR A 133 2.29 -16.60 -6.72
CA TYR A 133 1.55 -15.91 -7.79
C TYR A 133 0.07 -16.33 -7.85
N PRO A 134 -0.84 -15.42 -8.29
CA PRO A 134 -2.26 -15.72 -8.33
C PRO A 134 -2.59 -16.64 -9.51
N ALA A 135 -3.77 -17.27 -9.48
CA ALA A 135 -4.28 -17.97 -10.66
C ALA A 135 -4.63 -16.97 -11.76
N PHE A 136 -4.18 -17.24 -12.99
CA PHE A 136 -4.57 -16.45 -14.16
C PHE A 136 -5.80 -17.07 -14.83
N THR A 137 -6.62 -16.25 -15.49
CA THR A 137 -7.74 -16.78 -16.30
C THR A 137 -7.26 -17.48 -17.57
N ASP A 138 -6.07 -17.11 -18.05
CA ASP A 138 -5.42 -17.72 -19.21
C ASP A 138 -4.54 -18.89 -18.76
N ASN A 139 -4.78 -20.07 -19.33
CA ASN A 139 -4.01 -21.27 -19.00
C ASN A 139 -2.55 -21.14 -19.46
N ASP A 140 -2.29 -20.48 -20.58
CA ASP A 140 -0.92 -20.33 -21.09
C ASP A 140 -0.09 -19.45 -20.15
N ALA A 141 -0.72 -18.40 -19.57
CA ALA A 141 -0.10 -17.60 -18.52
C ALA A 141 0.19 -18.41 -17.25
N ASN A 142 -0.73 -19.29 -16.81
CA ASN A 142 -0.46 -20.17 -15.66
C ASN A 142 0.70 -21.14 -15.93
N VAL A 143 0.78 -21.72 -17.13
CA VAL A 143 1.87 -22.62 -17.52
C VAL A 143 3.21 -21.88 -17.59
N ALA A 144 3.22 -20.68 -18.17
CA ALA A 144 4.42 -19.85 -18.25
C ALA A 144 4.94 -19.47 -16.85
N MET A 145 4.04 -19.07 -15.95
CA MET A 145 4.39 -18.73 -14.57
C MET A 145 4.86 -19.95 -13.77
N ALA A 146 4.24 -21.11 -13.98
CA ALA A 146 4.71 -22.35 -13.35
C ALA A 146 6.10 -22.77 -13.83
N ALA A 147 6.44 -22.47 -15.08
CA ALA A 147 7.76 -22.73 -15.64
C ALA A 147 8.84 -21.77 -15.10
N SER A 148 8.48 -20.54 -14.74
CA SER A 148 9.42 -19.54 -14.22
C SER A 148 9.56 -19.54 -12.70
N MET A 149 8.46 -19.74 -11.96
CA MET A 149 8.39 -19.59 -10.50
C MET A 149 8.07 -20.90 -9.76
N GLY A 150 8.08 -22.02 -10.48
CA GLY A 150 7.67 -23.31 -9.94
C GLY A 150 6.17 -23.42 -9.71
N PRO A 151 5.68 -24.50 -9.08
CA PRO A 151 4.26 -24.65 -8.81
C PRO A 151 3.74 -23.54 -7.88
N ARG A 152 2.45 -23.22 -8.00
CA ARG A 152 1.77 -22.35 -7.03
C ARG A 152 1.87 -22.94 -5.64
N ASN A 153 2.33 -22.14 -4.68
CA ASN A 153 2.48 -22.56 -3.30
C ASN A 153 2.35 -21.38 -2.33
N ASN A 154 2.04 -21.68 -1.07
CA ASN A 154 2.24 -20.74 0.02
C ASN A 154 3.74 -20.66 0.29
N VAL A 155 4.24 -19.44 0.50
CA VAL A 155 5.66 -19.13 0.56
C VAL A 155 6.10 -18.57 1.90
N GLY A 156 5.17 -18.35 2.83
CA GLY A 156 5.43 -17.85 4.17
C GLY A 156 4.43 -16.79 4.64
N ASP A 157 4.78 -16.15 5.75
CA ASP A 157 4.01 -15.12 6.41
C ASP A 157 4.71 -13.75 6.30
N ILE A 158 3.93 -12.66 6.37
CA ILE A 158 4.48 -11.30 6.41
C ILE A 158 3.83 -10.51 7.54
N VAL A 159 4.64 -10.10 8.52
CA VAL A 159 4.24 -9.06 9.48
C VAL A 159 4.58 -7.70 8.87
N HIS A 160 3.65 -6.76 8.95
CA HIS A 160 3.87 -5.42 8.44
C HIS A 160 3.28 -4.40 9.41
N THR A 161 4.14 -3.50 9.85
CA THR A 161 3.82 -2.42 10.78
C THR A 161 4.14 -1.08 10.14
N SER A 162 3.27 -0.10 10.35
CA SER A 162 3.54 1.27 9.91
C SER A 162 2.99 2.28 10.89
N ALA A 163 3.70 3.39 11.01
CA ALA A 163 3.30 4.52 11.83
C ALA A 163 3.38 5.80 11.00
N GLN A 164 2.49 6.73 11.31
CA GLN A 164 2.35 7.98 10.58
C GLN A 164 2.09 9.13 11.54
N TYR A 165 2.62 10.29 11.18
CA TYR A 165 2.30 11.57 11.77
C TYR A 165 2.08 12.61 10.68
N GLN A 166 1.09 13.48 10.87
CA GLN A 166 0.82 14.63 10.03
C GLN A 166 0.39 15.81 10.92
N ASP A 167 0.80 17.02 10.56
CA ASP A 167 0.29 18.25 11.15
C ASP A 167 0.31 19.39 10.11
N LYS A 168 -0.36 20.49 10.43
CA LYS A 168 -0.37 21.71 9.63
C LYS A 168 -0.01 22.93 10.48
N VAL A 169 0.94 23.72 10.00
CA VAL A 169 1.37 24.99 10.61
C VAL A 169 1.20 26.11 9.59
N GLY A 170 0.21 26.97 9.82
CA GLY A 170 -0.21 27.96 8.83
C GLY A 170 -0.64 27.26 7.54
N ASN A 171 0.01 27.60 6.43
CA ASN A 171 -0.27 27.02 5.12
C ASN A 171 0.61 25.80 4.78
N LEU A 172 1.51 25.40 5.68
CA LEU A 172 2.41 24.28 5.48
C LEU A 172 1.85 23.03 6.17
N THR A 173 1.44 22.04 5.38
CA THR A 173 1.18 20.68 5.85
C THR A 173 2.48 19.88 5.76
N TYR A 174 2.81 19.12 6.80
CA TYR A 174 3.95 18.20 6.77
C TYR A 174 3.54 16.85 7.33
N HIS A 175 4.20 15.81 6.86
CA HIS A 175 3.95 14.46 7.31
C HIS A 175 5.20 13.59 7.26
N ALA A 176 5.20 12.56 8.10
CA ALA A 176 6.19 11.52 8.12
C ALA A 176 5.50 10.16 8.32
N THR A 177 5.97 9.15 7.61
CA THR A 177 5.52 7.77 7.74
C THR A 177 6.74 6.88 7.85
N ALA A 178 6.70 5.87 8.71
CA ALA A 178 7.71 4.83 8.81
C ALA A 178 7.03 3.46 8.71
N GLY A 179 7.72 2.51 8.10
CA GLY A 179 7.26 1.14 7.89
C GLY A 179 8.33 0.13 8.31
N TRP A 180 7.87 -1.02 8.79
CA TRP A 180 8.67 -2.22 9.05
C TRP A 180 7.92 -3.44 8.54
N SER A 181 8.59 -4.28 7.77
CA SER A 181 8.10 -5.58 7.31
C SER A 181 9.02 -6.68 7.82
N LEU A 182 8.45 -7.78 8.26
CA LEU A 182 9.16 -9.03 8.56
C LEU A 182 8.57 -10.10 7.66
N ALA A 183 9.35 -10.59 6.71
CA ALA A 183 9.00 -11.74 5.92
C ALA A 183 9.51 -12.99 6.63
N GLN A 184 8.66 -14.00 6.74
CA GLN A 184 8.95 -15.26 7.40
C GLN A 184 8.72 -16.39 6.40
N PRO A 185 9.74 -16.77 5.62
CA PRO A 185 9.61 -17.77 4.58
C PRO A 185 9.24 -19.15 5.13
N ASP A 186 8.35 -19.85 4.43
CA ASP A 186 8.10 -21.28 4.69
C ASP A 186 9.23 -22.15 4.11
N GLU A 187 9.42 -23.34 4.70
CA GLU A 187 10.28 -24.40 4.13
C GLU A 187 9.66 -24.96 2.83
N SER A 188 9.73 -24.19 1.75
CA SER A 188 9.27 -24.59 0.41
C SER A 188 10.37 -24.42 -0.62
N SER A 189 10.41 -25.27 -1.65
CA SER A 189 11.50 -25.28 -2.63
C SER A 189 11.62 -24.01 -3.48
N MET A 190 10.55 -23.21 -3.55
CA MET A 190 10.48 -21.90 -4.20
C MET A 190 9.77 -20.90 -3.28
N GLY A 191 10.24 -20.81 -2.03
CA GLY A 191 9.72 -19.93 -0.99
C GLY A 191 10.03 -18.46 -1.21
N MET A 192 9.65 -17.62 -0.23
CA MET A 192 9.94 -16.19 -0.28
C MET A 192 11.43 -15.94 -0.48
N PHE A 193 11.72 -14.87 -1.23
CA PHE A 193 13.08 -14.43 -1.55
C PHE A 193 13.98 -15.52 -2.13
N TRP A 194 13.42 -16.34 -3.01
CA TRP A 194 14.19 -17.37 -3.70
C TRP A 194 15.37 -16.77 -4.48
N ASP A 195 16.53 -17.41 -4.33
CA ASP A 195 17.79 -17.09 -4.98
C ASP A 195 18.21 -18.29 -5.87
N PRO A 196 18.44 -18.14 -7.18
CA PRO A 196 18.94 -19.21 -8.04
C PRO A 196 20.27 -19.83 -7.59
N MET A 197 21.09 -19.12 -6.82
CA MET A 197 22.39 -19.60 -6.36
C MET A 197 22.30 -20.39 -5.04
N VAL A 198 21.29 -20.11 -4.22
CA VAL A 198 21.20 -20.62 -2.83
C VAL A 198 19.93 -21.47 -2.60
N GLY A 199 18.84 -21.18 -3.32
CA GLY A 199 17.52 -21.79 -3.15
C GLY A 199 16.54 -20.84 -2.46
N ALA A 200 15.48 -21.39 -1.88
CA ALA A 200 14.51 -20.60 -1.13
C ALA A 200 15.12 -19.97 0.11
N GLY A 201 14.71 -18.74 0.43
CA GLY A 201 15.03 -18.15 1.73
C GLY A 201 14.41 -18.98 2.84
N THR A 202 15.16 -19.24 3.90
CA THR A 202 14.68 -19.94 5.11
C THR A 202 14.83 -19.09 6.37
N GLU A 203 15.37 -17.88 6.22
CA GLU A 203 15.62 -16.96 7.31
C GLU A 203 14.62 -15.81 7.27
N ASP A 204 14.26 -15.33 8.45
CA ASP A 204 13.40 -14.17 8.63
C ASP A 204 14.10 -12.90 8.15
N GLU A 205 13.47 -12.15 7.25
CA GLU A 205 14.06 -10.96 6.63
C GLU A 205 13.33 -9.68 7.02
N ASN A 206 14.10 -8.66 7.38
CA ASN A 206 13.59 -7.38 7.88
C ASN A 206 13.69 -6.28 6.82
N GLY A 207 12.55 -5.70 6.47
CA GLY A 207 12.43 -4.55 5.60
C GLY A 207 12.00 -3.29 6.36
N TYR A 208 12.46 -2.13 5.91
CA TYR A 208 12.14 -0.84 6.49
C TYR A 208 11.79 0.17 5.40
N SER A 209 10.92 1.12 5.72
CA SER A 209 10.63 2.24 4.82
C SER A 209 10.40 3.53 5.61
N ALA A 210 10.69 4.65 4.96
CA ALA A 210 10.40 5.97 5.47
C ALA A 210 9.87 6.88 4.35
N ILE A 211 8.88 7.69 4.68
CA ILE A 211 8.38 8.76 3.83
C ILE A 211 8.37 10.04 4.64
N ILE A 212 8.85 11.12 4.03
CA ILE A 212 8.66 12.47 4.53
C ILE A 212 8.06 13.31 3.42
N GLY A 213 7.16 14.21 3.78
CA GLY A 213 6.48 15.03 2.80
C GLY A 213 6.03 16.36 3.36
N VAL A 214 5.98 17.34 2.47
CA VAL A 214 5.47 18.68 2.75
C VAL A 214 4.57 19.14 1.62
N ARG A 215 3.57 19.96 1.96
CA ARG A 215 2.73 20.66 1.00
C ARG A 215 2.43 22.07 1.50
N TYR A 216 2.65 23.05 0.66
CA TYR A 216 2.33 24.45 0.92
C TYR A 216 1.11 24.86 0.11
N ASP A 217 0.08 25.35 0.82
CA ASP A 217 -1.21 25.75 0.25
C ASP A 217 -1.22 27.28 0.01
N MET A 218 -1.27 27.71 -1.25
CA MET A 218 -1.43 29.11 -1.65
C MET A 218 -2.89 29.38 -2.01
N ASP A 219 -3.73 29.46 -0.97
CA ASP A 219 -5.18 29.56 -1.10
C ASP A 219 -5.64 30.73 -1.97
N ASP A 220 -4.96 31.88 -1.91
CA ASP A 220 -5.25 33.08 -2.72
C ASP A 220 -5.13 32.84 -4.24
N MET A 221 -4.33 31.85 -4.63
CA MET A 221 -4.08 31.48 -6.02
C MET A 221 -4.74 30.15 -6.42
N GLY A 222 -5.38 29.45 -5.47
CA GLY A 222 -5.87 28.09 -5.67
C GLY A 222 -4.76 27.08 -6.01
N LEU A 223 -3.50 27.37 -5.63
CA LEU A 223 -2.33 26.57 -5.99
C LEU A 223 -1.75 25.88 -4.75
N LYS A 224 -1.48 24.59 -4.83
CA LYS A 224 -0.81 23.81 -3.78
C LYS A 224 0.45 23.21 -4.36
N LEU A 225 1.58 23.34 -3.68
CA LEU A 225 2.86 22.77 -4.10
C LEU A 225 3.34 21.79 -3.04
N GLY A 226 3.73 20.59 -3.45
CA GLY A 226 4.21 19.57 -2.53
C GLY A 226 5.47 18.88 -3.01
N ALA A 227 6.18 18.30 -2.05
CA ALA A 227 7.38 17.52 -2.25
C ALA A 227 7.37 16.33 -1.28
N GLU A 228 7.74 15.16 -1.76
CA GLU A 228 7.81 13.93 -0.98
C GLU A 228 9.11 13.18 -1.28
N TYR A 229 9.73 12.62 -0.24
CA TYR A 229 10.84 11.68 -0.35
C TYR A 229 10.42 10.36 0.27
N ASN A 230 10.63 9.28 -0.48
CA ASN A 230 10.25 7.92 -0.12
C ASN A 230 11.53 7.08 -0.15
N TRP A 231 11.73 6.24 0.83
CA TRP A 231 12.86 5.30 0.88
C TRP A 231 12.40 3.93 1.35
N GLY A 232 12.97 2.87 0.80
CA GLY A 232 12.77 1.49 1.23
C GLY A 232 14.08 0.70 1.24
N SER A 233 14.29 -0.12 2.26
CA SER A 233 15.47 -0.98 2.37
C SER A 233 15.38 -2.21 1.47
N GLU A 234 16.48 -2.97 1.40
CA GLU A 234 16.64 -4.20 0.62
C GLU A 234 15.43 -5.16 0.69
N TYR A 235 15.00 -5.57 1.89
CA TYR A 235 13.89 -6.50 2.07
C TYR A 235 12.53 -5.82 2.35
N TRP A 236 12.40 -4.53 2.04
CA TRP A 236 11.12 -3.85 2.18
C TRP A 236 10.04 -4.49 1.29
N ILE A 237 8.90 -4.82 1.90
CA ILE A 237 7.69 -5.27 1.21
C ILE A 237 6.58 -4.28 1.53
N ALA A 238 6.23 -3.45 0.55
CA ALA A 238 5.00 -2.67 0.62
C ALA A 238 3.82 -3.52 0.17
N MET A 239 2.76 -3.56 0.97
CA MET A 239 1.54 -4.29 0.66
C MET A 239 0.60 -3.42 -0.17
N THR A 240 1.09 -2.93 -1.32
CA THR A 240 0.42 -1.88 -2.11
C THR A 240 0.11 -2.30 -3.56
N PRO A 241 -0.65 -3.38 -3.80
CA PRO A 241 -1.06 -3.73 -5.16
C PRO A 241 -2.03 -2.70 -5.78
N GLY A 242 -2.71 -1.91 -4.94
CA GLY A 242 -3.66 -0.87 -5.35
C GLY A 242 -3.06 0.53 -5.54
N HIS A 243 -1.75 0.66 -5.69
CA HIS A 243 -1.07 1.96 -5.82
C HIS A 243 -1.56 2.78 -7.03
N ASP A 244 -1.45 4.11 -6.96
CA ASP A 244 -1.92 5.04 -7.98
C ASP A 244 -0.82 5.58 -8.93
N ASP A 245 0.45 5.21 -8.70
CA ASP A 245 1.56 5.61 -9.57
C ASP A 245 1.47 4.96 -10.97
N LEU A 246 1.75 5.74 -12.01
CA LEU A 246 1.59 5.32 -13.42
C LEU A 246 2.65 4.28 -13.85
N TYR A 247 3.90 4.43 -13.41
CA TYR A 247 4.98 3.52 -13.73
C TYR A 247 5.04 2.34 -12.75
N LYS A 248 5.40 2.63 -11.49
CA LYS A 248 5.52 1.66 -10.40
C LYS A 248 5.22 2.33 -9.07
N SER A 249 4.70 1.56 -8.10
CA SER A 249 4.48 2.04 -6.73
C SER A 249 5.74 2.67 -6.17
N LYS A 250 5.72 3.97 -5.90
CA LYS A 250 6.80 4.63 -5.18
C LYS A 250 6.95 4.08 -3.76
N LEU A 251 5.85 3.62 -3.18
CA LEU A 251 5.79 3.10 -1.80
C LEU A 251 6.48 1.74 -1.67
N ALA A 252 6.59 1.00 -2.76
CA ALA A 252 7.23 -0.32 -2.82
C ALA A 252 8.69 -0.29 -3.29
N THR A 253 9.24 0.91 -3.53
CA THR A 253 10.60 1.07 -4.03
C THR A 253 11.63 0.64 -2.98
N ARG A 254 12.55 -0.24 -3.38
CA ARG A 254 13.77 -0.60 -2.65
C ARG A 254 14.90 0.29 -3.15
N GLY A 255 15.14 1.38 -2.44
CA GLY A 255 15.89 2.54 -2.92
C GLY A 255 15.18 3.82 -2.52
N SER A 256 15.20 4.84 -3.37
CA SER A 256 14.59 6.14 -3.09
C SER A 256 13.72 6.68 -4.24
N VAL A 257 12.71 7.48 -3.88
CA VAL A 257 11.88 8.23 -4.83
C VAL A 257 11.66 9.64 -4.33
N VAL A 258 12.04 10.62 -5.15
CA VAL A 258 11.69 12.03 -4.96
C VAL A 258 10.50 12.36 -5.83
N GLU A 259 9.47 12.98 -5.25
CA GLU A 259 8.33 13.49 -5.98
C GLU A 259 8.16 14.99 -5.73
N LEU A 260 7.93 15.75 -6.80
CA LEU A 260 7.46 17.13 -6.77
C LEU A 260 6.11 17.20 -7.47
N TYR A 261 5.13 17.86 -6.85
CA TYR A 261 3.81 18.00 -7.44
C TYR A 261 3.20 19.38 -7.20
N GLY A 262 2.33 19.78 -8.13
CA GLY A 262 1.50 20.96 -8.05
C GLY A 262 0.04 20.61 -8.30
N ILE A 263 -0.86 21.21 -7.52
CA ILE A 263 -2.31 21.07 -7.65
C ILE A 263 -2.90 22.46 -7.85
N TYR A 264 -3.65 22.65 -8.92
CA TYR A 264 -4.37 23.88 -9.21
C TYR A 264 -5.88 23.62 -9.14
N ASP A 265 -6.51 24.19 -8.12
CA ASP A 265 -7.95 24.12 -7.93
C ASP A 265 -8.65 25.00 -8.98
N ILE A 266 -9.62 24.41 -9.66
CA ILE A 266 -10.40 25.11 -10.67
C ILE A 266 -11.61 25.74 -9.98
N PRO A 267 -11.74 27.09 -9.98
CA PRO A 267 -12.83 27.79 -9.29
C PRO A 267 -14.24 27.40 -9.78
N SER A 268 -14.33 26.77 -10.95
CA SER A 268 -15.58 26.38 -11.61
C SER A 268 -16.30 25.20 -10.96
N GLY A 269 -15.61 24.33 -10.21
CA GLY A 269 -16.25 23.15 -9.58
C GLY A 269 -17.35 23.54 -8.58
N ALA A 270 -17.04 24.50 -7.72
CA ALA A 270 -17.99 25.07 -6.75
C ALA A 270 -19.12 25.89 -7.41
N ALA A 271 -18.92 26.36 -8.65
CA ALA A 271 -19.93 27.09 -9.41
C ALA A 271 -21.02 26.17 -9.99
N ILE A 272 -20.75 24.86 -10.13
CA ILE A 272 -21.68 23.87 -10.67
C ILE A 272 -22.46 23.16 -9.55
N SER A 273 -21.80 22.82 -8.44
CA SER A 273 -22.42 22.14 -7.29
C SER A 273 -21.74 22.59 -6.00
N LYS A 274 -22.51 22.74 -4.92
CA LYS A 274 -21.97 23.01 -3.57
C LYS A 274 -21.02 21.92 -3.07
N TYR A 275 -21.15 20.71 -3.61
CA TYR A 275 -20.31 19.56 -3.29
C TYR A 275 -19.31 19.23 -4.40
N GLY A 276 -19.29 20.04 -5.47
CA GLY A 276 -18.44 19.83 -6.62
C GLY A 276 -17.04 20.39 -6.39
N SER A 277 -16.03 19.58 -6.72
CA SER A 277 -14.62 20.00 -6.74
C SER A 277 -14.02 19.65 -8.10
N ALA A 278 -13.12 20.49 -8.59
CA ALA A 278 -12.36 20.20 -9.80
C ALA A 278 -10.94 20.76 -9.65
N PHE A 279 -9.93 19.98 -10.00
CA PHE A 279 -8.55 20.43 -9.97
C PHE A 279 -7.70 19.71 -11.02
N ILE A 280 -6.58 20.34 -11.37
CA ILE A 280 -5.52 19.71 -12.17
C ILE A 280 -4.34 19.43 -11.25
N ARG A 281 -3.76 18.24 -11.36
CA ARG A 281 -2.52 17.89 -10.69
C ARG A 281 -1.44 17.59 -11.72
N VAL A 282 -0.25 18.13 -11.51
CA VAL A 282 0.94 17.84 -12.30
C VAL A 282 2.02 17.38 -11.33
N GLY A 283 2.73 16.31 -11.66
CA GLY A 283 3.85 15.88 -10.85
C GLY A 283 4.98 15.26 -11.64
N TYR A 284 6.14 15.25 -11.00
CA TYR A 284 7.36 14.64 -11.48
C TYR A 284 7.92 13.74 -10.38
N GLN A 285 8.28 12.53 -10.75
CA GLN A 285 8.87 11.52 -9.88
C GLN A 285 10.20 11.07 -10.47
N HIS A 286 11.23 11.04 -9.62
CA HIS A 286 12.53 10.45 -9.93
C HIS A 286 12.77 9.27 -9.00
N TYR A 287 12.97 8.09 -9.58
CA TYR A 287 13.22 6.84 -8.89
C TYR A 287 14.71 6.50 -9.01
N GLU A 288 15.31 6.13 -7.89
CA GLU A 288 16.63 5.50 -7.81
C GLU A 288 16.45 4.16 -7.10
N TYR A 289 16.72 3.06 -7.79
CA TYR A 289 16.62 1.72 -7.24
C TYR A 289 17.99 1.27 -6.74
N ASP A 290 18.07 0.96 -5.44
CA ASP A 290 19.27 0.34 -4.86
C ASP A 290 19.23 -1.19 -5.04
N TYR A 291 18.02 -1.76 -5.05
CA TYR A 291 17.82 -3.21 -5.13
C TYR A 291 16.73 -3.60 -6.14
N SER A 292 16.88 -4.79 -6.73
CA SER A 292 15.88 -5.38 -7.62
C SER A 292 14.62 -5.87 -6.85
N GLY A 293 13.57 -6.22 -7.62
CA GLY A 293 12.39 -6.90 -7.06
C GLY A 293 11.49 -6.01 -6.19
N SER A 294 11.50 -4.68 -6.37
CA SER A 294 10.56 -3.78 -5.69
C SER A 294 9.11 -4.27 -5.84
N ALA A 295 8.36 -4.36 -4.73
CA ALA A 295 7.02 -4.96 -4.60
C ALA A 295 6.92 -6.50 -4.74
N ASP A 296 8.04 -7.22 -4.86
CA ASP A 296 8.06 -8.67 -5.02
C ASP A 296 8.68 -9.37 -3.80
N TRP A 297 7.99 -10.38 -3.28
CA TRP A 297 8.48 -11.25 -2.21
C TRP A 297 8.96 -12.61 -2.71
N ASN A 298 8.92 -12.88 -4.01
CA ASN A 298 9.32 -14.17 -4.57
C ASN A 298 10.81 -14.27 -4.87
N MET A 299 11.42 -13.17 -5.30
CA MET A 299 12.83 -13.13 -5.68
C MET A 299 13.63 -12.36 -4.63
N LYS A 300 14.80 -12.89 -4.30
CA LYS A 300 15.79 -12.17 -3.49
C LYS A 300 16.07 -10.78 -4.11
N PRO A 301 16.07 -9.70 -3.32
CA PRO A 301 16.56 -8.41 -3.79
C PRO A 301 18.06 -8.51 -4.10
N TYR A 302 18.45 -8.04 -5.28
CA TYR A 302 19.86 -7.98 -5.71
C TYR A 302 20.35 -6.53 -5.70
N ASP A 303 21.55 -6.28 -5.17
CA ASP A 303 22.14 -4.95 -5.12
C ASP A 303 22.57 -4.50 -6.53
N LEU A 304 21.96 -3.42 -7.01
CA LEU A 304 22.21 -2.90 -8.35
C LEU A 304 23.57 -2.21 -8.47
N ASN A 305 24.21 -1.86 -7.36
CA ASN A 305 25.57 -1.33 -7.33
C ASN A 305 26.64 -2.44 -7.30
N ASN A 306 26.24 -3.71 -7.18
CA ASN A 306 27.15 -4.85 -7.15
C ASN A 306 27.19 -5.56 -8.52
N ALA A 307 28.36 -5.53 -9.16
CA ALA A 307 28.54 -6.14 -10.49
C ALA A 307 28.25 -7.66 -10.53
N THR A 308 28.43 -8.38 -9.42
CA THR A 308 28.13 -9.82 -9.35
C THR A 308 26.63 -10.06 -9.34
N ASP A 309 25.90 -9.23 -8.59
CA ASP A 309 24.44 -9.29 -8.48
C ASP A 309 23.78 -8.89 -9.81
N VAL A 310 24.26 -7.82 -10.44
CA VAL A 310 23.83 -7.41 -11.79
C VAL A 310 24.13 -8.50 -12.83
N ALA A 311 25.29 -9.15 -12.76
CA ALA A 311 25.61 -10.28 -13.64
C ALA A 311 24.71 -11.50 -13.39
N THR A 312 24.28 -11.72 -12.15
CA THR A 312 23.36 -12.79 -11.77
C THR A 312 21.98 -12.53 -12.36
N LEU A 313 21.46 -11.30 -12.21
CA LEU A 313 20.23 -10.84 -12.84
C LEU A 313 20.27 -11.00 -14.37
N ALA A 314 21.36 -10.58 -15.01
CA ALA A 314 21.55 -10.75 -16.45
C ALA A 314 21.57 -12.24 -16.86
N GLY A 315 22.18 -13.10 -16.04
CA GLY A 315 22.16 -14.56 -16.23
C GLY A 315 20.77 -15.17 -16.13
N MET A 316 19.85 -14.55 -15.39
CA MET A 316 18.43 -14.89 -15.32
C MET A 316 17.62 -14.30 -16.48
N GLY A 317 18.25 -13.56 -17.39
CA GLY A 317 17.59 -12.85 -18.49
C GLY A 317 16.82 -11.60 -18.04
N MET A 318 17.15 -11.07 -16.87
CA MET A 318 16.55 -9.84 -16.34
C MET A 318 17.45 -8.64 -16.62
N ASP A 319 16.82 -7.53 -17.01
CA ASP A 319 17.48 -6.24 -17.19
C ASP A 319 16.97 -5.28 -16.11
N PRO A 320 17.73 -5.08 -15.01
CA PRO A 320 17.27 -4.24 -13.92
C PRO A 320 17.25 -2.77 -14.33
N VAL A 321 16.26 -2.04 -13.83
CA VAL A 321 16.18 -0.59 -13.96
C VAL A 321 16.82 0.03 -12.72
N GLU A 322 17.90 0.78 -12.90
CA GLU A 322 18.59 1.51 -11.81
C GLU A 322 17.93 2.85 -11.50
N SER A 323 17.35 3.50 -12.52
CA SER A 323 16.68 4.79 -12.36
C SER A 323 15.53 4.95 -13.34
N ALA A 324 14.49 5.69 -12.94
CA ALA A 324 13.39 6.03 -13.83
C ALA A 324 12.86 7.44 -13.54
N ASP A 325 12.41 8.11 -14.61
CA ASP A 325 11.73 9.41 -14.52
C ASP A 325 10.29 9.28 -15.00
N GLN A 326 9.38 9.91 -14.27
CA GLN A 326 7.97 9.98 -14.64
C GLN A 326 7.46 11.41 -14.51
N ILE A 327 6.74 11.86 -15.53
CA ILE A 327 5.90 13.06 -15.47
C ILE A 327 4.46 12.62 -15.66
N TYR A 328 3.56 13.13 -14.82
CA TYR A 328 2.14 12.84 -14.92
C TYR A 328 1.30 14.11 -14.81
N VAL A 329 0.11 14.05 -15.41
CA VAL A 329 -0.92 15.06 -15.32
C VAL A 329 -2.26 14.37 -15.09
N THR A 330 -3.00 14.78 -14.06
CA THR A 330 -4.38 14.33 -13.83
C THR A 330 -5.33 15.51 -13.81
N PHE A 331 -6.55 15.26 -14.28
CA PHE A 331 -7.68 16.15 -14.13
C PHE A 331 -8.74 15.40 -13.32
N GLU A 332 -9.10 15.95 -12.16
CA GLU A 332 -10.01 15.30 -11.23
C GLU A 332 -11.23 16.19 -11.02
N ALA A 333 -12.41 15.56 -11.06
CA ALA A 333 -13.68 16.24 -10.88
C ALA A 333 -14.64 15.36 -10.08
N THR A 334 -15.21 15.93 -9.02
CA THR A 334 -16.25 15.31 -8.20
C THR A 334 -17.53 16.13 -8.37
N PHE A 335 -18.69 15.46 -8.47
CA PHE A 335 -20.00 16.08 -8.73
C PHE A 335 -21.00 15.74 -7.62
#